data_AF-A6J0B9-F1
#
_entry.id   AF-A6J0B9-F1
#
_cell.length_a   1.000
_cell.length_b   1.000
_cell.length_c   1.000
_cell.angle_alpha   90.00
_cell.angle_beta   90.00
_cell.angle_gamma   90.00
#
_symmetry.space_group_name_H-M   'P 1'
#
loop_
_entity.id
_entity.type
_entity.pdbx_description
1 polymer ?
#
loop_
_entity_poly.entity_id
_entity_poly.type
_entity_poly.pdbx_seq_one_letter_code
_entity_poly.pdbx_strand_id
1 'polypeptide(L)'
;MQSPPPDPLGDCLRNWEDLQQDFQGIQETHRLYRVKLEELTKLQDNCTNSITRQKKRLQELALVLKKCRPSLPSESLEAAQELESQIKERQGLFFDMEAYLPKKNGLYLSLVLGNVNVTLLSKQAKFAYKDEYEKFKLYLTIILIVISFTCRFLLNSRVTDAAFNFLLVWYYCTLTIRESILINNGSR
;
A
#
# COMPACT_ATOMS: atom_id res chain seq x y z
N MET A 1 53.37 -12.83 -42.56
CA MET A 1 52.72 -13.10 -41.26
C MET A 1 51.24 -13.22 -41.52
N GLN A 2 50.72 -14.44 -41.64
CA GLN A 2 49.28 -14.68 -41.77
C GLN A 2 48.65 -14.48 -40.38
N SER A 3 47.68 -13.56 -40.30
CA SER A 3 46.83 -13.39 -39.13
C SER A 3 46.22 -14.75 -38.76
N PRO A 4 46.15 -15.11 -37.46
CA PRO A 4 45.53 -16.36 -37.07
C PRO A 4 44.06 -16.37 -37.58
N PRO A 5 43.55 -17.54 -38.00
CA PRO A 5 42.17 -17.66 -38.45
C PRO A 5 41.23 -17.25 -37.30
N PRO A 6 40.06 -16.64 -37.60
CA PRO A 6 39.09 -16.32 -36.57
C PRO A 6 38.75 -17.59 -35.79
N ASP A 7 38.87 -17.54 -34.47
CA ASP A 7 38.51 -18.62 -33.54
C ASP A 7 37.16 -18.29 -32.90
N PRO A 8 36.04 -18.54 -33.61
CA PRO A 8 34.71 -18.17 -33.14
C PRO A 8 34.33 -18.87 -31.83
N LEU A 9 34.92 -20.03 -31.53
CA LEU A 9 34.70 -20.74 -30.27
C LEU A 9 35.43 -20.05 -29.12
N GLY A 10 36.69 -19.66 -29.32
CA GLY A 10 37.46 -18.87 -28.36
C GLY A 10 36.80 -17.53 -28.03
N ASP A 11 36.25 -16.86 -29.03
CA ASP A 11 35.49 -15.61 -28.84
C ASP A 11 34.18 -15.84 -28.07
N CYS A 12 33.45 -16.94 -28.34
CA CYS A 12 32.24 -17.30 -27.59
C CYS A 12 32.55 -17.62 -26.11
N LEU A 13 33.63 -18.34 -25.84
CA LEU A 13 34.05 -18.67 -24.47
C LEU A 13 34.43 -17.43 -23.68
N ARG A 14 35.16 -16.49 -24.32
CA ARG A 14 35.52 -15.22 -23.68
C ARG A 14 34.29 -14.37 -23.38
N ASN A 15 33.37 -14.24 -24.33
CA ASN A 15 32.11 -13.53 -24.11
C ASN A 15 31.26 -14.16 -23.00
N TRP A 16 31.28 -15.49 -22.87
CA TRP A 16 30.59 -16.19 -21.79
C TRP A 16 31.21 -15.91 -20.42
N GLU A 17 32.54 -15.88 -20.33
CA GLU A 17 33.26 -15.54 -19.10
C GLU A 17 32.97 -14.09 -18.66
N ASP A 18 32.95 -13.15 -19.60
CA ASP A 18 32.60 -11.75 -19.34
C ASP A 18 31.15 -11.63 -18.83
N LEU A 19 30.20 -12.31 -19.50
CA LEU A 19 28.80 -12.38 -19.05
C LEU A 19 28.66 -12.98 -17.65
N GLN A 20 29.48 -13.98 -17.32
CA GLN A 20 29.46 -14.63 -16.01
C GLN A 20 29.95 -13.68 -14.91
N GLN A 21 30.96 -12.86 -15.18
CA GLN A 21 31.43 -11.82 -14.25
C GLN A 21 30.38 -10.72 -14.07
N ASP A 22 29.79 -10.24 -15.15
CA ASP A 22 28.71 -9.24 -15.10
C ASP A 22 27.50 -9.75 -14.31
N PHE A 23 27.13 -11.01 -14.51
CA PHE A 23 26.02 -11.64 -13.78
C PHE A 23 26.28 -11.69 -12.26
N GLN A 24 27.52 -11.97 -11.84
CA GLN A 24 27.89 -11.93 -10.42
C GLN A 24 27.75 -10.52 -9.84
N GLY A 25 28.17 -9.49 -10.59
CA GLY A 25 27.98 -8.08 -10.19
C GLY A 25 26.50 -7.68 -10.06
N ILE A 26 25.66 -8.13 -10.99
CA ILE A 26 24.20 -7.93 -10.93
C ILE A 26 23.60 -8.62 -9.70
N GLN A 27 24.02 -9.85 -9.40
CA GLN A 27 23.52 -10.60 -8.26
C GLN A 27 23.83 -9.91 -6.92
N GLU A 28 25.04 -9.37 -6.76
CA GLU A 28 25.42 -8.64 -5.54
C GLU A 28 24.68 -7.29 -5.45
N THR A 29 24.55 -6.57 -6.57
CA THR A 29 23.78 -5.33 -6.62
C THR A 29 22.31 -5.56 -6.23
N HIS A 30 21.70 -6.64 -6.74
CA HIS A 30 20.34 -7.02 -6.39
C HIS A 30 20.21 -7.43 -4.90
N ARG A 31 21.21 -8.12 -4.35
CA ARG A 31 21.25 -8.45 -2.92
C ARG A 31 21.29 -7.17 -2.07
N LEU A 32 22.15 -6.22 -2.40
CA LEU A 32 22.25 -4.93 -1.71
C LEU A 32 20.94 -4.14 -1.80
N TYR A 33 20.34 -4.09 -2.99
CA TYR A 33 19.03 -3.47 -3.22
C TYR A 33 17.97 -4.05 -2.26
N ARG A 34 17.90 -5.38 -2.13
CA ARG A 34 16.93 -6.03 -1.24
C ARG A 34 17.14 -5.67 0.24
N VAL A 35 18.39 -5.57 0.69
CA VAL A 35 18.69 -5.17 2.07
C VAL A 35 18.26 -3.73 2.32
N LYS A 36 18.65 -2.79 1.45
CA LYS A 36 18.27 -1.37 1.59
C LYS A 36 16.76 -1.15 1.56
N LEU A 37 16.07 -1.92 0.73
CA LEU A 37 14.62 -1.92 0.64
C LEU A 37 13.96 -2.36 1.96
N GLU A 38 14.50 -3.39 2.62
CA GLU A 38 13.99 -3.85 3.92
C GLU A 38 14.23 -2.80 5.02
N GLU A 39 15.41 -2.17 5.03
CA GLU A 39 15.73 -1.07 5.94
C GLU A 39 14.81 0.13 5.74
N LEU A 40 14.58 0.52 4.48
CA LEU A 40 13.67 1.60 4.13
C LEU A 40 12.24 1.30 4.56
N THR A 41 11.77 0.07 4.38
CA THR A 41 10.44 -0.37 4.85
C THR A 41 10.32 -0.23 6.37
N LYS A 42 11.32 -0.69 7.13
CA LYS A 42 11.35 -0.55 8.59
C LYS A 42 11.32 0.91 9.05
N LEU A 43 12.08 1.78 8.36
CA LEU A 43 12.10 3.22 8.65
C LEU A 43 10.73 3.86 8.36
N GLN A 44 10.08 3.50 7.26
CA GLN A 44 8.74 3.96 6.92
C GLN A 44 7.73 3.58 8.00
N ASP A 45 7.69 2.31 8.40
CA ASP A 45 6.77 1.83 9.44
C ASP A 45 6.98 2.56 10.78
N ASN A 46 8.23 2.73 11.19
CA ASN A 46 8.59 3.44 12.41
C ASN A 46 8.15 4.91 12.37
N CYS A 47 8.36 5.58 11.24
CA CYS A 47 7.97 6.97 11.06
C CYS A 47 6.44 7.12 11.08
N THR A 48 5.71 6.30 10.31
CA THR A 48 4.25 6.30 10.28
C THR A 48 3.64 6.05 11.66
N ASN A 49 4.17 5.07 12.41
CA ASN A 49 3.69 4.76 13.76
C ASN A 49 3.96 5.91 14.74
N SER A 50 5.15 6.51 14.67
CA SER A 50 5.53 7.63 15.54
C SER A 50 4.69 8.88 15.29
N ILE A 51 4.50 9.25 14.02
CA ILE A 51 3.64 10.37 13.62
C ILE A 51 2.20 10.13 14.07
N THR A 52 1.66 8.93 13.83
CA THR A 52 0.28 8.59 14.24
C THR A 52 0.10 8.74 15.75
N ARG A 53 1.05 8.22 16.54
CA ARG A 53 1.02 8.31 18.01
C ARG A 53 1.09 9.76 18.48
N GLN A 54 1.96 10.57 17.88
CA GLN A 54 2.13 11.95 18.29
C GLN A 54 0.94 12.83 17.88
N LYS A 55 0.39 12.63 16.68
CA LYS A 55 -0.84 13.32 16.24
C LYS A 55 -2.00 13.03 17.18
N LYS A 56 -2.19 11.78 17.63
CA LYS A 56 -3.22 11.43 18.62
C LYS A 56 -3.04 12.20 19.93
N ARG A 57 -1.80 12.25 20.46
CA ARG A 57 -1.50 13.01 21.69
C ARG A 57 -1.71 14.51 21.54
N LEU A 58 -1.35 15.09 20.38
CA LEU A 58 -1.60 16.50 20.11
C LEU A 58 -3.09 16.81 20.00
N GLN A 59 -3.89 15.91 19.42
CA GLN A 59 -5.35 16.04 19.39
C GLN A 59 -5.95 16.00 20.80
N GLU A 60 -5.51 15.06 21.63
CA GLU A 60 -5.91 14.97 23.04
C GLU A 60 -5.54 16.25 23.81
N LEU A 61 -4.30 16.75 23.63
CA LEU A 61 -3.83 17.99 24.23
C LEU A 61 -4.66 19.21 23.77
N ALA A 62 -4.96 19.31 22.47
CA ALA A 62 -5.80 20.37 21.93
C ALA A 62 -7.23 20.34 22.50
N LEU A 63 -7.80 19.14 22.71
CA LEU A 63 -9.11 18.97 23.34
C LEU A 63 -9.10 19.41 24.80
N VAL A 64 -8.07 19.03 25.56
CA VAL A 64 -7.92 19.47 26.96
C VAL A 64 -7.74 20.98 27.03
N LEU A 65 -6.87 21.56 26.19
CA LEU A 65 -6.63 22.99 26.11
C LEU A 65 -7.92 23.77 25.81
N LYS A 66 -8.73 23.28 24.86
CA LYS A 66 -10.04 23.87 24.53
C LYS A 66 -11.01 23.84 25.70
N LYS A 67 -11.00 22.77 26.52
CA LYS A 67 -11.85 22.64 27.71
C LYS A 67 -11.40 23.55 28.86
N CYS A 68 -10.09 23.73 29.05
CA CYS A 68 -9.54 24.57 30.13
C CYS A 68 -9.60 26.06 29.81
N ARG A 69 -9.63 26.44 28.52
CA ARG A 69 -9.64 27.84 28.03
C ARG A 69 -10.62 28.78 28.76
N PRO A 70 -11.88 28.41 29.02
CA PRO A 70 -12.85 29.31 29.66
C PRO A 70 -12.58 29.59 31.14
N SER A 71 -11.79 28.73 31.80
CA SER A 71 -11.48 28.80 33.23
C SER A 71 -10.11 29.40 33.54
N LEU A 72 -9.36 29.83 32.52
CA LEU A 72 -7.99 30.31 32.66
C LEU A 72 -7.93 31.83 32.97
N PRO A 73 -7.11 32.27 33.95
CA PRO A 73 -6.85 33.70 34.18
C PRO A 73 -6.11 34.37 33.02
N SER A 74 -6.21 35.70 32.91
CA SER A 74 -5.73 36.49 31.76
C SER A 74 -4.25 36.27 31.40
N GLU A 75 -3.35 36.12 32.38
CA GLU A 75 -1.91 35.85 32.13
C GLU A 75 -1.66 34.46 31.52
N SER A 76 -2.46 33.46 31.91
CA SER A 76 -2.36 32.09 31.39
C SER A 76 -3.02 31.91 30.01
N LEU A 77 -3.76 32.92 29.55
CA LEU A 77 -4.43 32.93 28.25
C LEU A 77 -3.42 33.08 27.11
N GLU A 78 -2.37 33.90 27.29
CA GLU A 78 -1.28 34.06 26.32
C GLU A 78 -0.49 32.75 26.15
N ALA A 79 -0.14 32.10 27.27
CA ALA A 79 0.53 30.79 27.25
C ALA A 79 -0.32 29.71 26.56
N ALA A 80 -1.65 29.73 26.75
CA ALA A 80 -2.57 28.83 26.08
C ALA A 80 -2.63 29.08 24.56
N GLN A 81 -2.57 30.34 24.13
CA GLN A 81 -2.56 30.72 22.72
C GLN A 81 -1.25 30.34 22.03
N GLU A 82 -0.11 30.53 22.70
CA GLU A 82 1.20 30.07 22.23
C GLU A 82 1.25 28.55 22.08
N LEU A 83 0.73 27.81 23.06
CA LEU A 83 0.63 26.35 22.97
C LEU A 83 -0.25 25.90 21.80
N GLU A 84 -1.37 26.59 21.52
CA GLU A 84 -2.22 26.30 20.37
C GLU A 84 -1.50 26.53 19.03
N SER A 85 -0.69 27.60 18.96
CA SER A 85 0.15 27.90 17.79
C SER A 85 1.16 26.78 17.53
N GLN A 86 1.89 26.35 18.57
CA GLN A 86 2.85 25.26 18.47
C GLN A 86 2.20 23.91 18.10
N ILE A 87 0.98 23.65 18.57
CA ILE A 87 0.21 22.47 18.16
C ILE A 87 -0.09 22.52 16.66
N LYS A 88 -0.51 23.66 16.12
CA LYS A 88 -0.81 23.85 14.70
C LYS A 88 0.44 23.73 13.83
N GLU A 89 1.53 24.37 14.24
CA GLU A 89 2.82 24.29 13.53
C GLU A 89 3.29 22.83 13.43
N ARG A 90 3.28 22.08 14.54
CA ARG A 90 3.66 20.66 14.55
C ARG A 90 2.73 19.81 13.68
N GLN A 91 1.43 20.12 13.63
CA GLN A 91 0.50 19.45 12.72
C GLN A 91 0.84 19.70 11.25
N GLY A 92 1.27 20.92 10.90
CA GLY A 92 1.77 21.26 9.56
C GLY A 92 3.01 20.44 9.20
N LEU A 93 4.00 20.37 10.10
CA LEU A 93 5.21 19.56 9.88
C LEU A 93 4.89 18.08 9.67
N PHE A 94 3.92 17.51 10.40
CA PHE A 94 3.53 16.12 10.15
C PHE A 94 2.86 15.92 8.80
N PHE A 95 2.10 16.90 8.30
CA PHE A 95 1.51 16.82 6.98
C PHE A 95 2.58 16.75 5.89
N ASP A 96 3.63 17.56 6.01
CA ASP A 96 4.77 17.54 5.08
C ASP A 96 5.54 16.22 5.18
N MET A 97 5.79 15.72 6.39
CA MET A 97 6.43 14.41 6.59
C MET A 97 5.61 13.26 6.00
N GLU A 98 4.28 13.28 6.18
CA GLU A 98 3.36 12.28 5.61
C GLU A 98 3.32 12.31 4.08
N ALA A 99 3.70 13.41 3.43
CA ALA A 99 3.75 13.50 1.97
C ALA A 99 4.84 12.58 1.37
N TYR A 100 5.90 12.30 2.13
CA TYR A 100 7.00 11.42 1.72
C TYR A 100 6.83 9.96 2.17
N LEU A 101 5.80 9.68 2.97
CA LEU A 101 5.49 8.34 3.44
C LEU A 101 4.47 7.65 2.50
N PRO A 102 4.50 6.30 2.44
CA PRO A 102 3.50 5.56 1.67
C PRO A 102 2.10 5.86 2.20
N LYS A 103 1.23 6.39 1.32
CA LYS A 103 -0.16 6.69 1.66
C LYS A 103 -0.99 5.42 1.64
N LYS A 104 -1.82 5.25 2.67
CA LYS A 104 -2.83 4.19 2.68
C LYS A 104 -3.82 4.42 1.56
N ASN A 105 -4.25 3.34 0.91
CA ASN A 105 -5.30 3.38 -0.10
C ASN A 105 -6.57 4.00 0.51
N GLY A 106 -7.16 5.01 -0.15
CA GLY A 106 -8.45 5.57 0.26
C GLY A 106 -9.58 4.54 0.16
N LEU A 107 -10.74 4.82 0.76
CA LEU A 107 -11.87 3.86 0.86
C LEU A 107 -12.22 3.17 -0.46
N TYR A 108 -12.41 3.95 -1.55
CA TYR A 108 -12.71 3.41 -2.88
C TYR A 108 -11.61 2.46 -3.36
N LEU A 109 -10.35 2.90 -3.25
CA LEU A 109 -9.20 2.14 -3.70
C LEU A 109 -8.98 0.90 -2.84
N SER A 110 -9.24 0.95 -1.53
CA SER A 110 -9.20 -0.20 -0.62
C SER A 110 -10.32 -1.20 -0.88
N LEU A 111 -11.50 -0.72 -1.32
CA LEU A 111 -12.63 -1.57 -1.70
C LEU A 111 -12.34 -2.32 -3.01
N VAL A 112 -11.81 -1.61 -4.00
CA VAL A 112 -11.51 -2.17 -5.33
C VAL A 112 -10.21 -2.99 -5.32
N LEU A 113 -9.16 -2.56 -4.63
CA LEU A 113 -7.83 -3.21 -4.66
C LEU A 113 -7.51 -4.07 -3.43
N GLY A 114 -8.24 -3.93 -2.32
CA GLY A 114 -7.87 -4.51 -1.03
C GLY A 114 -6.87 -3.66 -0.25
N ASN A 115 -6.59 -4.06 1.00
CA ASN A 115 -5.65 -3.36 1.89
C ASN A 115 -4.18 -3.72 1.57
N VAL A 116 -3.78 -3.57 0.31
CA VAL A 116 -2.43 -3.96 -0.11
C VAL A 116 -1.73 -2.86 -0.89
N ASN A 117 -0.50 -2.57 -0.49
CA ASN A 117 0.39 -1.65 -1.20
C ASN A 117 0.74 -2.24 -2.57
N VAL A 118 0.66 -1.40 -3.61
CA VAL A 118 0.85 -1.78 -5.04
C VAL A 118 2.27 -2.28 -5.33
N THR A 119 3.21 -2.04 -4.43
CA THR A 119 4.57 -2.58 -4.47
C THR A 119 4.71 -3.79 -3.55
N LEU A 120 4.45 -5.00 -4.07
CA LEU A 120 4.71 -6.25 -3.37
C LEU A 120 6.20 -6.61 -3.40
N LEU A 121 6.98 -5.82 -2.67
CA LEU A 121 8.44 -5.89 -2.64
C LEU A 121 8.98 -7.04 -1.77
N SER A 122 8.13 -7.76 -1.01
CA SER A 122 8.52 -8.90 -0.16
C SER A 122 7.65 -10.15 -0.38
N LYS A 123 8.23 -11.36 -0.22
CA LYS A 123 7.48 -12.64 -0.30
C LYS A 123 6.32 -12.70 0.70
N GLN A 124 6.47 -12.04 1.86
CA GLN A 124 5.44 -11.99 2.90
C GLN A 124 4.26 -11.07 2.48
N ALA A 125 4.53 -9.96 1.81
CA ALA A 125 3.50 -9.11 1.23
C ALA A 125 2.72 -9.82 0.11
N LYS A 126 3.37 -10.70 -0.68
CA LYS A 126 2.71 -11.56 -1.69
C LYS A 126 1.72 -12.53 -1.09
N PHE A 127 2.10 -13.17 0.02
CA PHE A 127 1.21 -14.10 0.70
C PHE A 127 0.01 -13.38 1.32
N ALA A 128 0.23 -12.23 1.96
CA ALA A 128 -0.84 -11.40 2.53
C ALA A 128 -1.82 -10.88 1.45
N TYR A 129 -1.32 -10.46 0.29
CA TYR A 129 -2.19 -10.07 -0.83
C TYR A 129 -3.05 -11.23 -1.31
N LYS A 130 -2.43 -12.41 -1.48
CA LYS A 130 -3.15 -13.59 -1.95
C LYS A 130 -4.26 -13.99 -0.97
N ASP A 131 -3.98 -13.94 0.33
CA ASP A 131 -4.98 -14.21 1.36
C ASP A 131 -6.12 -13.17 1.34
N GLU A 132 -5.82 -11.88 1.21
CA GLU A 132 -6.83 -10.83 1.08
C GLU A 132 -7.65 -10.94 -0.23
N TYR A 133 -7.03 -11.40 -1.31
CA TYR A 133 -7.70 -11.68 -2.59
C TYR A 133 -8.68 -12.84 -2.47
N GLU A 134 -8.28 -13.95 -1.85
CA GLU A 134 -9.15 -15.11 -1.62
C GLU A 134 -10.30 -14.79 -0.65
N LYS A 135 -10.01 -14.05 0.44
CA LYS A 135 -11.05 -13.58 1.36
C LYS A 135 -12.08 -12.70 0.65
N PHE A 136 -11.64 -11.78 -0.19
CA PHE A 136 -12.54 -10.93 -0.96
C PHE A 136 -13.43 -11.73 -1.92
N LYS A 137 -12.86 -12.70 -2.65
CA LYS A 137 -13.63 -13.62 -3.50
C LYS A 137 -14.69 -14.36 -2.69
N LEU A 138 -14.32 -14.86 -1.51
CA LEU A 138 -15.21 -15.60 -0.64
C LEU A 138 -16.36 -14.72 -0.11
N TYR A 139 -16.06 -13.53 0.42
CA TYR A 139 -17.10 -12.61 0.91
C TYR A 139 -18.07 -12.18 -0.20
N LEU A 140 -17.57 -11.81 -1.38
CA LEU A 140 -18.44 -11.43 -2.50
C LEU A 140 -19.25 -12.59 -3.03
N THR A 141 -18.70 -13.80 -3.07
CA THR A 141 -19.45 -14.99 -3.48
C THR A 141 -20.60 -15.27 -2.51
N ILE A 142 -20.36 -15.18 -1.21
CA ILE A 142 -21.41 -15.36 -0.19
C ILE A 142 -22.50 -14.28 -0.33
N ILE A 143 -22.11 -13.01 -0.49
CA ILE A 143 -23.05 -11.91 -0.71
C ILE A 143 -23.88 -12.14 -1.98
N LEU A 144 -23.25 -12.55 -3.08
CA LEU A 144 -23.92 -12.85 -4.34
C LEU A 144 -24.93 -13.99 -4.20
N ILE A 145 -24.59 -15.05 -3.45
CA ILE A 145 -25.51 -16.18 -3.18
C ILE A 145 -26.71 -15.71 -2.35
N VAL A 146 -26.47 -14.94 -1.28
CA VAL A 146 -27.55 -14.43 -0.41
C VAL A 146 -28.48 -13.50 -1.18
N ILE A 147 -27.94 -12.60 -1.99
CA ILE A 147 -28.73 -11.70 -2.83
C ILE A 147 -29.49 -12.49 -3.90
N SER A 148 -28.85 -13.47 -4.56
CA SER A 148 -29.53 -14.33 -5.54
C SER A 148 -30.71 -15.08 -4.92
N PHE A 149 -30.53 -15.63 -3.72
CA PHE A 149 -31.58 -16.30 -2.97
C PHE A 149 -32.71 -15.33 -2.59
N THR A 150 -32.36 -14.13 -2.13
CA THR A 150 -33.31 -13.08 -1.75
C THR A 150 -34.10 -12.53 -2.95
N CYS A 151 -33.45 -12.32 -4.10
CA CYS A 151 -34.11 -11.94 -5.36
C CYS A 151 -35.13 -13.00 -5.78
N ARG A 152 -34.75 -14.29 -5.68
CA ARG A 152 -35.60 -15.41 -6.11
C ARG A 152 -36.80 -15.63 -5.17
N PHE A 153 -36.63 -15.46 -3.86
CA PHE A 153 -37.64 -15.81 -2.87
C PHE A 153 -38.44 -14.63 -2.30
N LEU A 154 -37.87 -13.42 -2.21
CA LEU A 154 -38.45 -12.32 -1.43
C LEU A 154 -38.82 -11.09 -2.26
N LEU A 155 -38.10 -10.79 -3.36
CA LEU A 155 -38.26 -9.53 -4.11
C LEU A 155 -38.19 -9.76 -5.62
N ASN A 156 -39.29 -10.25 -6.22
CA ASN A 156 -39.43 -10.42 -7.67
C ASN A 156 -39.70 -9.07 -8.38
N SER A 157 -38.71 -8.17 -8.33
CA SER A 157 -38.79 -6.81 -8.89
C SER A 157 -37.66 -6.54 -9.87
N ARG A 158 -38.00 -5.88 -10.99
CA ARG A 158 -37.04 -5.44 -12.02
C ARG A 158 -35.91 -4.58 -11.46
N VAL A 159 -36.15 -3.89 -10.34
CA VAL A 159 -35.13 -3.06 -9.66
C VAL A 159 -34.08 -3.94 -8.98
N THR A 160 -34.50 -5.03 -8.34
CA THR A 160 -33.59 -5.97 -7.67
C THR A 160 -32.73 -6.71 -8.70
N ASP A 161 -33.32 -7.11 -9.82
CA ASP A 161 -32.57 -7.75 -10.93
C ASP A 161 -31.56 -6.79 -11.56
N ALA A 162 -31.92 -5.53 -11.77
CA ALA A 162 -31.00 -4.51 -12.28
C ALA A 162 -29.84 -4.23 -11.30
N ALA A 163 -30.14 -4.13 -10.00
CA ALA A 163 -29.13 -3.97 -8.96
C ALA A 163 -28.19 -5.17 -8.87
N PHE A 164 -28.71 -6.40 -9.02
CA PHE A 164 -27.91 -7.61 -9.04
C PHE A 164 -26.98 -7.68 -10.26
N ASN A 165 -27.48 -7.35 -11.46
CA ASN A 165 -26.65 -7.28 -12.67
C ASN A 165 -25.56 -6.21 -12.56
N PHE A 166 -25.88 -5.04 -11.98
CA PHE A 166 -24.88 -4.00 -11.70
C PHE A 166 -23.79 -4.51 -10.74
N LEU A 167 -24.18 -5.20 -9.66
CA LEU A 167 -23.25 -5.79 -8.69
C LEU A 167 -22.33 -6.84 -9.34
N LEU A 168 -22.85 -7.65 -10.26
CA LEU A 168 -22.06 -8.63 -11.01
C LEU A 168 -21.04 -7.97 -11.92
N VAL A 169 -21.45 -6.97 -12.71
CA VAL A 169 -20.52 -6.21 -13.57
C VAL A 169 -19.43 -5.55 -12.73
N TRP A 170 -19.82 -4.91 -11.61
CA TRP A 170 -18.88 -4.34 -10.66
C TRP A 170 -17.88 -5.37 -10.12
N TYR A 171 -18.36 -6.56 -9.74
CA TYR A 171 -17.53 -7.64 -9.23
C TYR A 171 -16.50 -8.11 -10.27
N TYR A 172 -16.91 -8.39 -11.51
CA TYR A 172 -16.01 -8.86 -12.56
C TYR A 172 -14.99 -7.79 -13.00
N CYS A 173 -15.39 -6.51 -13.05
CA CYS A 173 -14.45 -5.42 -13.29
C CYS A 173 -13.40 -5.33 -12.17
N THR A 174 -13.83 -5.46 -10.92
CA THR A 174 -12.92 -5.43 -9.75
C THR A 174 -11.96 -6.62 -9.75
N LEU A 175 -12.44 -7.83 -10.08
CA LEU A 175 -11.60 -9.02 -10.20
C LEU A 175 -10.53 -8.85 -11.28
N THR A 176 -10.91 -8.33 -12.46
CA THR A 176 -9.96 -8.10 -13.56
C THR A 176 -8.82 -7.19 -13.13
N ILE A 177 -9.14 -6.11 -12.41
CA ILE A 177 -8.11 -5.20 -11.89
C ILE A 177 -7.20 -5.91 -10.88
N ARG A 178 -7.76 -6.67 -9.93
CA ARG A 178 -6.96 -7.41 -8.95
C ARG A 178 -6.08 -8.50 -9.58
N GLU A 179 -6.61 -9.22 -10.56
CA GLU A 179 -5.86 -10.24 -11.30
C GLU A 179 -4.71 -9.61 -12.11
N SER A 180 -4.95 -8.45 -12.75
CA SER A 180 -3.89 -7.72 -13.45
C SER A 180 -2.74 -7.29 -12.51
N ILE A 181 -3.07 -6.93 -11.27
CA ILE A 181 -2.07 -6.58 -10.23
C ILE A 181 -1.31 -7.82 -9.77
N LEU A 182 -1.98 -8.96 -9.59
CA LEU A 182 -1.34 -10.23 -9.24
C LEU A 182 -0.35 -10.69 -10.31
N ILE A 183 -0.75 -10.66 -11.58
CA ILE A 183 0.09 -11.03 -12.72
C ILE A 183 1.32 -10.12 -12.80
N ASN A 184 1.11 -8.80 -12.71
CA ASN A 184 2.21 -7.83 -12.78
C ASN A 184 3.17 -7.94 -11.58
N ASN A 185 2.69 -8.41 -10.42
CA ASN A 185 3.52 -8.72 -9.26
C ASN A 185 4.09 -10.14 -9.29
N GLY A 186 4.01 -10.87 -10.40
CA GLY A 186 4.66 -12.17 -10.59
C GLY A 186 3.93 -13.34 -9.93
N SER A 187 2.61 -13.26 -9.77
CA SER A 187 1.77 -14.45 -9.60
C SER A 187 1.58 -15.09 -10.98
N ARG A 188 1.96 -16.37 -11.10
CA ARG A 188 1.60 -17.23 -12.22
C ARG A 188 0.63 -18.29 -11.71
#